data_AF-A0A2P8FS50-F1
#
_entry.id   AF-A0A2P8FS50-F1
#
_cell.length_a   1.000
_cell.length_b   1.000
_cell.length_c   1.000
_cell.angle_alpha   90.00
_cell.angle_beta   90.00
_cell.angle_gamma   90.00
#
_symmetry.space_group_name_H-M   'P 1'
#
loop_
_entity.id
_entity.type
_entity.pdbx_description
1 polymer ?
#
loop_
_entity_poly.entity_id
_entity_poly.type
_entity_poly.pdbx_seq_one_letter_code
_entity_poly.pdbx_strand_id
1 'polypeptide(L)'
;MNRKRFPFKRLFFAYTFAILPFMLIVAVLSLLGITPIHANGKPFYGVQGFFIAILLIPFFGIIMGALNWIFLNLGDYLYSVVLDIWGNRKQEYREE
;
A
#
# COMPACT_ATOMS: atom_id res chain seq x y z
N MET A 1 -7.51 -3.67 25.62
CA MET A 1 -6.37 -3.32 24.74
C MET A 1 -6.78 -2.16 23.85
N ASN A 2 -6.16 -0.99 23.97
CA ASN A 2 -6.57 0.22 23.24
C ASN A 2 -6.19 0.05 21.75
N ARG A 3 -7.14 -0.38 20.91
CA ARG A 3 -6.87 -0.76 19.50
C ARG A 3 -6.61 0.49 18.66
N LYS A 4 -5.34 0.84 18.48
CA LYS A 4 -4.98 1.88 17.51
C LYS A 4 -5.06 1.28 16.12
N ARG A 5 -6.16 1.57 15.40
CA ARG A 5 -6.29 1.24 13.97
C ARG A 5 -5.09 1.78 13.21
N PHE A 6 -4.58 1.01 12.25
CA PHE A 6 -3.51 1.48 11.39
C PHE A 6 -4.03 2.64 10.53
N PRO A 7 -3.45 3.85 10.59
CA PRO A 7 -3.96 4.98 9.83
C PRO A 7 -3.53 4.87 8.36
N PHE A 8 -4.51 4.85 7.45
CA PHE A 8 -4.28 4.79 6.00
C PHE A 8 -3.26 5.85 5.53
N LYS A 9 -3.35 7.08 6.07
CA LYS A 9 -2.43 8.18 5.74
C LYS A 9 -0.95 7.80 5.86
N ARG A 10 -0.56 7.03 6.90
CA ARG A 10 0.84 6.62 7.07
C ARG A 10 1.26 5.61 6.02
N LEU A 11 0.39 4.65 5.70
CA LEU A 11 0.64 3.64 4.68
C LEU A 11 0.73 4.26 3.29
N PHE A 12 -0.19 5.17 2.95
CA PHE A 12 -0.16 5.93 1.70
C PHE A 12 1.18 6.62 1.49
N PHE A 13 1.61 7.46 2.44
CA PHE A 13 2.88 8.17 2.31
C PHE A 13 4.08 7.22 2.28
N ALA A 14 4.08 6.15 3.09
CA ALA A 14 5.15 5.16 3.08
C ALA A 14 5.34 4.55 1.68
N TYR A 15 4.26 4.11 1.03
CA TYR A 15 4.32 3.53 -0.31
C TYR A 15 4.63 4.55 -1.40
N THR A 16 4.04 5.75 -1.32
CA THR A 16 4.35 6.86 -2.25
C THR A 16 5.83 7.20 -2.22
N PHE A 17 6.41 7.41 -1.04
CA PHE A 17 7.83 7.75 -0.92
C PHE A 17 8.76 6.58 -1.22
N ALA A 18 8.34 5.34 -0.97
CA ALA A 18 9.12 4.15 -1.32
C ALA A 18 9.32 4.02 -2.84
N ILE A 19 8.28 4.28 -3.64
CA ILE A 19 8.36 4.12 -5.10
C ILE A 19 8.89 5.37 -5.83
N LEU A 20 8.79 6.54 -5.19
CA LEU A 20 9.15 7.84 -5.75
C LEU A 20 10.54 7.89 -6.42
N PRO A 21 11.66 7.48 -5.80
CA PRO A 21 12.97 7.60 -6.44
C PRO A 21 13.07 6.78 -7.73
N PHE A 22 12.48 5.58 -7.75
CA PHE A 22 12.50 4.71 -8.93
C PHE A 22 11.66 5.29 -10.06
N MET A 23 10.45 5.77 -9.76
CA MET A 23 9.56 6.35 -10.75
C MET A 23 10.06 7.69 -11.29
N LEU A 24 10.77 8.49 -10.48
CA LEU A 24 11.42 9.71 -10.96
C LEU A 24 12.52 9.40 -11.97
N ILE A 25 13.35 8.39 -11.73
CA ILE A 25 14.36 7.95 -12.69
C ILE A 25 13.69 7.53 -14.00
N VAL A 26 12.63 6.70 -13.92
CA VAL A 26 11.87 6.27 -15.10
C VAL A 26 11.24 7.45 -15.83
N ALA A 27 10.69 8.43 -15.10
CA ALA A 27 10.11 9.63 -15.69
C ALA A 27 11.14 10.41 -16.51
N VAL A 28 12.35 10.61 -15.96
CA VAL A 28 13.45 11.31 -16.64
C VAL A 28 13.94 10.52 -17.85
N LEU A 29 14.12 9.20 -17.73
CA LEU A 29 14.50 8.35 -18.86
C LEU A 29 13.46 8.37 -19.99
N SER A 30 12.18 8.41 -19.63
CA SER A 30 11.10 8.56 -20.60
C SER A 30 11.10 9.94 -21.26
N LEU A 31 11.37 10.99 -20.49
CA LEU A 31 11.52 12.36 -21.00
C LEU A 31 12.63 12.47 -22.05
N LEU A 32 13.74 11.77 -21.84
CA LEU A 32 14.87 11.70 -22.78
C LEU A 32 14.62 10.79 -23.98
N GLY A 33 13.47 10.10 -24.04
CA GLY A 33 13.14 9.18 -25.13
C GLY A 33 13.84 7.82 -25.03
N ILE A 34 14.50 7.51 -23.90
CA ILE A 34 15.29 6.28 -23.73
C ILE A 34 14.39 5.10 -23.37
N THR A 35 13.41 5.30 -22.48
CA THR A 35 12.54 4.23 -21.98
C THR A 35 11.06 4.61 -22.15
N PRO A 36 10.26 3.82 -22.89
CA PRO A 36 8.83 4.06 -23.01
C PRO A 36 8.08 3.71 -21.73
N ILE A 37 7.04 4.48 -21.43
CA ILE A 37 6.01 4.06 -20.49
C ILE A 37 4.86 3.44 -21.27
N HIS A 38 4.51 2.21 -20.94
CA HIS A 38 3.39 1.53 -21.58
C HIS A 38 2.11 1.79 -20.80
N ALA A 39 1.15 2.45 -21.45
CA ALA A 39 -0.19 2.64 -20.92
C ALA A 39 -1.21 2.17 -21.97
N ASN A 40 -2.16 1.32 -21.56
CA ASN A 40 -3.17 0.74 -22.46
C ASN A 40 -2.58 0.09 -23.73
N GLY A 41 -1.45 -0.61 -23.58
CA GLY A 41 -0.77 -1.29 -24.68
C GLY A 41 -0.03 -0.37 -25.67
N LYS A 42 0.03 0.93 -25.42
CA LYS A 42 0.75 1.90 -26.26
C LYS A 42 1.99 2.45 -25.53
N PRO A 43 3.15 2.56 -26.19
CA PRO A 43 4.32 3.20 -25.62
C PRO A 43 4.22 4.72 -25.70
N PHE A 44 4.52 5.40 -24.60
CA PHE A 44 4.59 6.85 -24.49
C PHE A 44 6.02 7.30 -24.14
N TYR A 45 6.49 8.33 -24.81
CA TYR A 45 7.82 8.92 -24.64
C TYR A 45 7.72 10.42 -24.36
N GLY A 46 8.85 11.04 -24.01
CA GLY A 46 8.99 12.47 -23.84
C GLY A 46 8.12 12.99 -22.69
N VAL A 47 7.51 14.15 -22.91
CA VAL A 47 6.69 14.84 -21.91
C VAL A 47 5.46 14.00 -21.51
N GLN A 48 4.86 13.27 -22.45
CA GLN A 48 3.71 12.40 -22.16
C GLN A 48 4.10 11.27 -21.21
N GLY A 49 5.19 10.56 -21.50
CA GLY A 49 5.71 9.50 -20.63
C GLY A 49 6.09 10.04 -19.26
N PHE A 50 6.79 11.18 -19.20
CA PHE A 50 7.14 11.84 -17.94
C PHE A 50 5.92 12.07 -17.02
N PHE A 51 4.85 12.68 -17.54
CA PHE A 51 3.65 12.95 -16.75
C PHE A 51 2.91 11.68 -16.34
N ILE A 52 2.86 10.67 -17.20
CA ILE A 52 2.26 9.37 -16.86
C ILE A 52 3.02 8.74 -15.69
N ALA A 53 4.36 8.73 -15.71
CA ALA A 53 5.16 8.23 -14.59
C ALA A 53 4.88 8.99 -13.28
N ILE A 54 4.85 10.31 -13.33
CA ILE A 54 4.62 11.15 -12.14
C ILE A 54 3.25 10.85 -11.53
N LEU A 55 2.21 10.74 -12.36
CA LEU A 55 0.84 10.45 -11.90
C LEU A 55 0.68 9.02 -11.34
N LEU A 56 1.50 8.08 -11.81
CA LEU A 56 1.49 6.70 -11.30
C LEU A 56 2.02 6.60 -9.86
N ILE A 57 2.83 7.54 -9.39
CA ILE A 57 3.40 7.54 -8.03
C ILE A 57 2.30 7.60 -6.94
N PRO A 58 1.41 8.62 -6.90
CA PRO A 58 0.33 8.66 -5.92
C PRO A 58 -0.68 7.54 -6.14
N PHE A 59 -0.91 7.12 -7.39
CA PHE A 59 -1.81 6.00 -7.71
C PHE A 59 -1.34 4.69 -7.09
N PHE A 60 -0.04 4.36 -7.23
CA PHE A 60 0.57 3.21 -6.57
C PHE A 60 0.46 3.30 -5.04
N GLY A 61 0.72 4.47 -4.48
CA GLY A 61 0.57 4.72 -3.04
C GLY A 61 -0.85 4.49 -2.53
N ILE A 62 -1.88 4.89 -3.31
CA ILE A 62 -3.28 4.64 -2.97
C ILE A 62 -3.59 3.15 -3.00
N ILE A 63 -3.24 2.44 -4.08
CA ILE A 63 -3.53 1.00 -4.23
C ILE A 63 -2.85 0.19 -3.13
N MET A 64 -1.53 0.34 -2.99
CA MET A 64 -0.76 -0.43 -2.01
C MET A 64 -1.13 -0.03 -0.58
N GLY A 65 -1.33 1.26 -0.35
CA GLY A 65 -1.81 1.77 0.94
C GLY A 65 -3.17 1.19 1.32
N ALA A 66 -4.11 1.09 0.37
CA ALA A 66 -5.46 0.61 0.62
C ALA A 66 -5.48 -0.89 0.87
N LEU A 67 -4.80 -1.67 0.02
CA LEU A 67 -4.66 -3.11 0.19
C LEU A 67 -4.05 -3.43 1.56
N ASN A 68 -2.89 -2.84 1.87
CA ASN A 68 -2.22 -3.13 3.14
C ASN A 68 -3.03 -2.64 4.34
N TRP A 69 -3.72 -1.50 4.23
CA TRP A 69 -4.62 -1.03 5.27
C TRP A 69 -5.75 -2.02 5.55
N ILE A 70 -6.37 -2.59 4.52
CA ILE A 70 -7.40 -3.63 4.67
C ILE A 70 -6.79 -4.85 5.37
N PHE A 71 -5.65 -5.36 4.88
CA PHE A 71 -5.02 -6.55 5.46
C PHE A 71 -4.63 -6.37 6.93
N LEU A 72 -4.03 -5.24 7.30
CA LEU A 72 -3.60 -5.00 8.68
C LEU A 72 -4.78 -4.85 9.64
N ASN A 73 -5.81 -4.08 9.26
CA ASN A 73 -6.97 -3.90 10.14
C ASN A 73 -7.83 -5.16 10.22
N LEU A 74 -7.97 -5.91 9.12
CA LEU A 74 -8.67 -7.19 9.12
C LEU A 74 -7.90 -8.24 9.92
N GLY A 75 -6.58 -8.30 9.77
CA GLY A 75 -5.71 -9.19 10.54
C GLY A 75 -5.77 -8.92 12.03
N ASP A 76 -5.70 -7.64 12.44
CA ASP A 76 -5.85 -7.24 13.84
C ASP A 76 -7.23 -7.61 14.41
N TYR A 77 -8.29 -7.43 13.59
CA TYR A 77 -9.63 -7.86 13.96
C TYR A 77 -9.72 -9.38 14.17
N LEU A 78 -9.28 -10.18 13.21
CA LEU A 78 -9.33 -11.64 13.31
C LEU A 78 -8.47 -12.15 14.47
N TYR A 79 -7.26 -11.62 14.64
CA TYR A 79 -6.37 -11.98 15.74
C TYR A 79 -7.01 -11.74 17.10
N SER A 80 -7.70 -10.61 17.25
CA SER A 80 -8.41 -10.30 18.49
C SER A 80 -9.56 -11.26 18.78
N VAL A 81 -10.35 -11.64 17.76
CA VAL A 81 -11.46 -12.58 17.93
C VAL A 81 -10.93 -13.94 18.38
N VAL A 82 -9.83 -14.39 17.79
CA VAL A 82 -9.17 -15.65 18.18
C VAL A 82 -8.68 -15.60 19.62
N LEU A 83 -8.02 -14.50 20.03
CA LEU A 83 -7.56 -14.32 21.40
C LEU A 83 -8.70 -14.28 22.42
N ASP A 84 -9.80 -13.58 22.11
CA ASP A 84 -10.95 -13.48 23.00
C ASP A 84 -11.60 -14.86 23.21
N ILE A 85 -11.77 -15.64 22.13
CA ILE A 85 -12.27 -17.03 22.20
C ILE A 85 -11.34 -17.89 23.06
N TRP A 86 -10.02 -17.79 22.85
CA TRP A 86 -9.05 -18.62 23.55
C TRP A 86 -8.89 -18.23 25.03
N GLY A 87 -9.02 -16.95 25.34
CA GLY A 87 -9.03 -16.42 26.71
C GLY A 87 -10.23 -16.89 27.51
N ASN A 88 -11.44 -16.82 26.92
CA ASN A 88 -12.67 -17.26 27.59
C ASN A 88 -12.63 -18.77 27.92
N ARG A 89 -12.13 -19.61 27.02
CA ARG A 89 -11.98 -21.06 27.31
C ARG A 89 -11.04 -21.34 28.48
N LYS A 90 -10.02 -20.51 28.70
CA LYS A 90 -9.07 -20.69 29.81
C LYS A 90 -9.67 -20.36 31.19
N GLN A 91 -10.70 -19.52 31.24
CA GLN A 91 -11.38 -19.18 32.50
C GLN A 91 -12.36 -20.28 32.91
N GLU A 92 -13.06 -20.88 31.95
CA GLU A 92 -13.99 -22.00 32.16
C GLU A 92 -13.29 -23.20 32.82
N TYR A 93 -12.10 -23.61 32.37
CA TYR A 93 -11.30 -24.68 32.99
C TYR A 93 -10.68 -24.37 34.36
N ARG A 94 -10.77 -23.12 34.86
CA ARG A 94 -10.30 -22.75 36.21
C ARG A 94 -11.40 -22.74 37.25
N GLU A 95 -12.66 -22.77 36.82
CA GLU A 95 -13.84 -22.78 37.70
C GLU A 95 -14.38 -24.20 37.93
N GLU A 96 -13.83 -25.20 37.23
CA GLU A 96 -14.00 -26.64 37.48
C GLU A 96 -12.87 -27.22 38.36
#